data_AF-A0A7S0IKB2-F1
#
_entry.id   AF-A0A7S0IKB2-F1
#
_cell.length_a   1.000
_cell.length_b   1.000
_cell.length_c   1.000
_cell.angle_alpha   90.00
_cell.angle_beta   90.00
_cell.angle_gamma   90.00
#
_symmetry.space_group_name_H-M   'P 1'
#
loop_
_entity.id
_entity.type
_entity.pdbx_description
1 polymer ?
#
loop_
_entity_poly.entity_id
_entity_poly.type
_entity_poly.pdbx_seq_one_letter_code
_entity_poly.pdbx_strand_id
1 'polypeptide(L)'
;VNGFSNQFWGWGHEDNELYGRLRACGVIPSHAPALTRCMLHQDCAQCIRAKRASNKAEAKHAMRSETKSIALLQSRLSDPRRFMHSDGLTSVNFTVMQRSRRRCGGHSLHVAHVKLG
;
A
#
# COMPACT_ATOMS: atom_id res chain seq x y z
N VAL A 1 1.04 -6.04 -13.82
CA VAL A 1 1.26 -5.82 -12.38
C VAL A 1 0.34 -6.60 -11.44
N ASN A 2 -0.75 -7.23 -11.91
CA ASN A 2 -1.68 -8.00 -11.06
C ASN A 2 -2.29 -7.21 -9.87
N GLY A 3 -2.63 -5.93 -10.08
CA GLY A 3 -3.20 -5.09 -9.01
C GLY A 3 -2.27 -4.87 -7.82
N PHE A 4 -2.86 -4.47 -6.68
CA PHE A 4 -2.19 -4.34 -5.38
C PHE A 4 -1.99 -5.71 -4.72
N SER A 5 -0.98 -5.81 -3.84
CA SER A 5 -0.85 -6.95 -2.92
C SER A 5 -2.02 -7.03 -1.92
N ASN A 6 -2.47 -8.24 -1.60
CA ASN A 6 -3.52 -8.48 -0.60
C ASN A 6 -2.94 -8.66 0.82
N GLN A 7 -1.65 -8.39 1.02
CA GLN A 7 -0.92 -8.75 2.25
C GLN A 7 -0.63 -7.55 3.15
N PHE A 8 -0.91 -6.33 2.69
CA PHE A 8 -0.75 -5.10 3.48
C PHE A 8 -2.04 -4.80 4.23
N TRP A 9 -2.01 -4.97 5.55
CA TRP A 9 -3.14 -4.70 6.45
C TRP A 9 -2.80 -3.57 7.41
N GLY A 10 -3.70 -2.58 7.50
CA GLY A 10 -3.44 -1.34 8.23
C GLY A 10 -2.95 -0.24 7.29
N TRP A 11 -2.24 0.75 7.86
CA TRP A 11 -1.76 1.90 7.10
C TRP A 11 -0.33 1.67 6.56
N GLY A 12 -0.15 1.88 5.26
CA GLY A 12 1.14 2.15 4.62
C GLY A 12 1.79 0.97 3.89
N HIS A 13 2.62 1.34 2.90
CA HIS A 13 3.47 0.50 2.07
C HIS A 13 2.79 -0.31 0.96
N GLU A 14 1.46 -0.33 0.89
CA GLU A 14 0.74 -0.94 -0.24
C GLU A 14 1.02 -0.20 -1.56
N ASP A 15 1.14 1.13 -1.48
CA ASP A 15 1.46 2.03 -2.57
C ASP A 15 2.92 1.90 -3.03
N ASN A 16 3.85 1.80 -2.07
CA ASN A 16 5.27 1.56 -2.30
C ASN A 16 5.51 0.20 -2.98
N GLU A 17 4.77 -0.84 -2.56
CA GLU A 17 4.86 -2.16 -3.19
C GLU A 17 4.28 -2.15 -4.61
N LEU A 18 3.14 -1.49 -4.84
CA LEU A 18 2.59 -1.29 -6.18
C LEU A 18 3.58 -0.57 -7.10
N TYR A 19 4.26 0.47 -6.60
CA TYR A 19 5.30 1.16 -7.35
C TYR A 19 6.46 0.21 -7.73
N GLY A 20 6.87 -0.67 -6.82
CA GLY A 20 7.82 -1.76 -7.11
C GLY A 20 7.36 -2.66 -8.25
N ARG A 21 6.10 -3.09 -8.26
CA ARG A 21 5.51 -3.91 -9.33
C ARG A 21 5.50 -3.18 -10.68
N LEU A 22 5.08 -1.91 -10.69
CA LEU A 22 5.06 -1.08 -11.90
C LEU A 22 6.45 -0.99 -12.53
N ARG A 23 7.46 -0.66 -11.72
CA ARG A 23 8.86 -0.62 -12.17
C ARG A 23 9.34 -1.96 -12.70
N ALA A 24 9.02 -3.06 -12.03
CA ALA A 24 9.40 -4.40 -12.47
C ALA A 24 8.77 -4.79 -13.82
N CYS A 25 7.60 -4.25 -14.15
CA CYS A 25 6.93 -4.39 -15.45
C CYS A 25 7.41 -3.37 -16.51
N GLY A 26 8.37 -2.50 -16.21
CA GLY A 26 8.82 -1.44 -17.12
C GLY A 26 7.86 -0.25 -17.22
N VAL A 27 6.88 -0.15 -16.33
CA VAL A 27 5.96 0.99 -16.25
C VAL A 27 6.52 1.99 -15.24
N ILE A 28 7.00 3.13 -15.71
CA ILE A 28 7.63 4.15 -14.87
C ILE A 28 6.66 5.34 -14.77
N PRO A 29 6.10 5.64 -13.58
CA PRO A 29 5.26 6.83 -13.39
C PRO A 29 6.03 8.12 -13.73
N SER A 30 5.33 9.14 -14.24
CA SER A 30 5.91 10.43 -14.60
C SER A 30 6.73 11.10 -13.47
N HIS A 31 6.35 10.86 -12.21
CA HIS A 31 7.02 11.39 -11.02
C HIS A 31 7.98 10.39 -10.33
N ALA A 32 8.34 9.29 -10.99
CA ALA A 32 9.22 8.24 -10.45
C ALA A 32 10.56 8.73 -9.84
N PRO A 33 11.25 9.76 -10.38
CA PRO A 33 12.48 10.26 -9.77
C PRO A 33 12.30 10.85 -8.36
N ALA A 34 11.12 11.36 -8.03
CA ALA A 34 10.79 11.84 -6.70
C ALA A 34 10.41 10.67 -5.76
N LEU A 35 9.65 9.70 -6.27
CA LEU A 35 9.18 8.54 -5.51
C LEU A 35 10.33 7.62 -5.08
N THR A 36 11.29 7.39 -5.98
CA THR A 36 12.44 6.49 -5.74
C THR A 36 13.30 6.95 -4.55
N ARG A 37 13.39 8.27 -4.29
CA ARG A 37 14.17 8.84 -3.19
C ARG A 37 13.50 8.68 -1.82
N CYS A 38 12.19 8.49 -1.78
CA CYS A 38 11.40 8.50 -0.54
C CYS A 38 10.84 7.13 -0.16
N MET A 39 10.65 6.23 -1.13
CA MET A 39 9.92 4.95 -0.99
C MET A 39 10.37 4.04 0.17
N LEU A 40 11.67 4.01 0.50
CA LEU A 40 12.19 3.20 1.61
C LEU A 40 12.44 4.00 2.89
N HIS A 41 12.24 5.32 2.84
CA HIS A 41 12.46 6.25 3.95
C HIS A 41 13.84 6.14 4.63
N GLN A 42 14.85 5.52 3.99
CA GLN A 42 16.17 5.28 4.59
C GLN A 42 16.95 6.59 4.75
N ASP A 43 16.89 7.48 3.75
CA ASP A 43 17.68 8.73 3.74
C ASP A 43 16.85 10.00 3.51
N CYS A 44 15.52 9.93 3.62
CA CYS A 44 14.66 11.09 3.36
C CYS A 44 14.65 12.06 4.55
N ALA A 45 15.29 13.22 4.40
CA ALA A 45 15.38 14.26 5.44
C ALA A 45 14.00 14.72 5.96
N GLN A 46 12.97 14.80 5.11
CA GLN A 46 11.61 15.12 5.53
C GLN A 46 11.00 14.02 6.40
N CYS A 47 11.18 12.75 6.03
CA CYS A 47 10.68 11.61 6.79
C CYS A 47 11.41 11.45 8.12
N ILE A 48 12.73 11.67 8.15
CA ILE A 48 13.51 11.71 9.39
C ILE A 48 12.98 12.81 10.33
N ARG A 49 12.67 14.00 9.80
CA ARG A 49 12.07 15.10 10.60
C ARG A 49 10.68 14.76 11.11
N ALA A 50 9.81 14.22 10.26
CA ALA A 50 8.46 13.82 10.63
C ALA A 50 8.46 12.72 11.72
N LYS A 51 9.32 11.70 11.57
CA LYS A 51 9.51 10.63 12.57
C LYS A 51 10.02 11.15 13.91
N ARG A 52 10.89 12.16 13.90
CA ARG A 52 11.37 12.82 15.13
C ARG A 52 10.27 13.65 15.81
N ALA A 53 9.36 14.24 15.03
CA ALA A 53 8.24 15.03 15.54
C ALA A 53 7.09 14.17 16.11
N SER A 54 6.94 12.91 15.68
CA SER A 54 5.82 12.03 16.06
C SER A 54 5.97 11.28 17.39
N ASN A 55 6.89 11.69 18.28
CA ASN A 55 7.18 11.05 19.58
C ASN A 55 6.06 11.14 20.66
N LYS A 56 4.78 11.16 20.28
CA LYS A 56 3.64 11.00 21.20
C LYS A 56 3.19 9.54 21.24
N ALA A 57 2.69 9.09 22.40
CA ALA A 57 2.40 7.69 22.75
C ALA A 57 1.52 6.89 21.75
N GLU A 58 0.76 7.53 20.86
CA GLU A 58 0.04 6.90 19.74
C GLU A 58 0.98 6.24 18.71
N ALA A 59 2.25 6.65 18.66
CA ALA A 59 3.26 6.12 17.75
C ALA A 59 3.70 4.67 18.05
N LYS A 60 3.50 4.13 19.26
CA LYS A 60 4.02 2.79 19.61
C LYS A 60 3.26 1.64 18.93
N HIS A 61 1.94 1.74 18.78
CA HIS A 61 1.15 0.73 18.07
C HIS A 61 1.31 0.87 16.55
N ALA A 62 1.32 2.10 16.04
CA ALA A 62 1.64 2.40 14.65
C ALA A 62 3.04 1.87 14.27
N MET A 63 4.05 2.03 15.13
CA MET A 63 5.42 1.53 14.87
C MET A 63 5.49 0.01 14.72
N ARG A 64 4.68 -0.77 15.44
CA ARG A 64 4.72 -2.25 15.34
C ARG A 64 4.08 -2.75 14.05
N SER A 65 2.94 -2.17 13.64
CA SER A 65 2.35 -2.48 12.32
C SER A 65 3.25 -1.98 11.19
N GLU A 66 3.84 -0.80 11.35
CA GLU A 66 4.81 -0.22 10.41
C GLU A 66 6.04 -1.13 10.26
N THR A 67 6.59 -1.68 11.37
CA THR A 67 7.73 -2.61 11.30
C THR A 67 7.42 -3.87 10.48
N LYS A 68 6.23 -4.46 10.67
CA LYS A 68 5.81 -5.66 9.91
C LYS A 68 5.58 -5.33 8.43
N SER A 69 4.90 -4.21 8.13
CA SER A 69 4.67 -3.77 6.76
C SER A 69 5.96 -3.37 6.05
N ILE A 70 6.94 -2.80 6.76
CA ILE A 70 8.29 -2.53 6.23
C ILE A 70 9.01 -3.83 5.89
N ALA A 71 9.03 -4.80 6.81
CA ALA A 71 9.68 -6.09 6.57
C ALA A 71 9.02 -6.84 5.39
N LEU A 72 7.69 -6.80 5.31
CA LEU A 72 6.95 -7.32 4.16
C LEU A 72 7.34 -6.58 2.88
N LEU A 73 7.35 -5.25 2.87
CA LEU A 73 7.74 -4.45 1.72
C LEU A 73 9.15 -4.80 1.24
N GLN A 74 10.13 -4.87 2.14
CA GLN A 74 11.51 -5.22 1.81
C GLN A 74 11.59 -6.60 1.15
N SER A 75 10.86 -7.59 1.69
CA SER A 75 10.75 -8.91 1.08
C SER A 75 10.14 -8.83 -0.33
N ARG A 76 9.02 -8.11 -0.49
CA ARG A 76 8.34 -7.96 -1.79
C ARG A 76 9.20 -7.25 -2.84
N LEU A 77 9.99 -6.26 -2.43
CA LEU A 77 10.86 -5.50 -3.32
C LEU A 77 12.13 -6.27 -3.75
N SER A 78 12.49 -7.36 -3.06
CA SER A 78 13.62 -8.21 -3.45
C SER A 78 13.37 -8.97 -4.76
N ASP A 79 12.13 -9.35 -5.03
CA ASP A 79 11.70 -9.99 -6.28
C ASP A 79 10.22 -9.66 -6.59
N PRO A 80 9.93 -8.43 -7.08
CA PRO A 80 8.56 -8.00 -7.30
C PRO A 80 7.81 -8.88 -8.32
N ARG A 81 8.53 -9.47 -9.29
CA ARG A 81 7.92 -10.28 -10.35
C ARG A 81 7.40 -11.61 -9.81
N ARG A 82 8.17 -12.28 -8.96
CA ARG A 82 7.72 -13.50 -8.31
C ARG A 82 6.47 -13.27 -7.47
N PHE A 83 6.48 -12.23 -6.64
CA PHE A 83 5.36 -11.99 -5.73
C PHE A 83 4.10 -11.50 -6.44
N MET A 84 4.21 -10.66 -7.46
CA MET A 84 3.04 -10.21 -8.22
C MET A 84 2.36 -11.36 -8.99
N HIS A 85 3.06 -12.46 -9.28
CA HIS A 85 2.45 -13.63 -9.93
C HIS A 85 1.49 -14.38 -9.00
N SER A 86 1.80 -14.45 -7.70
CA SER A 86 1.03 -15.22 -6.72
C SER A 86 0.08 -14.38 -5.85
N ASP A 87 0.32 -13.08 -5.76
CA ASP A 87 -0.40 -12.18 -4.85
C ASP A 87 -0.89 -10.94 -5.59
N GLY A 88 -2.21 -10.77 -5.71
CA GLY A 88 -2.78 -9.66 -6.45
C GLY A 88 -4.27 -9.82 -6.75
N LEU A 89 -4.72 -9.17 -7.83
CA LEU A 89 -6.11 -9.24 -8.29
C LEU A 89 -6.59 -10.67 -8.54
N THR A 90 -5.72 -11.55 -9.01
CA THR A 90 -6.05 -12.96 -9.26
C THR A 90 -6.20 -13.81 -8.00
N SER A 91 -5.75 -13.32 -6.84
CA SER A 91 -5.77 -14.07 -5.57
C SER A 91 -6.49 -13.36 -4.43
N VAL A 92 -7.15 -12.22 -4.71
CA VAL A 92 -7.95 -11.53 -3.69
C VAL A 92 -9.17 -12.38 -3.31
N ASN A 93 -9.31 -12.66 -2.03
CA ASN A 93 -10.46 -13.38 -1.48
C ASN A 93 -11.42 -12.40 -0.82
N PHE A 94 -12.62 -12.28 -1.37
CA PHE A 94 -13.64 -11.41 -0.79
C PHE A 94 -15.05 -11.88 -1.12
N THR A 95 -15.99 -11.46 -0.29
CA THR A 95 -17.42 -11.64 -0.52
C THR A 95 -18.13 -10.29 -0.45
N VAL A 96 -18.94 -9.98 -1.47
CA VAL A 96 -19.79 -8.79 -1.42
C VAL A 96 -21.05 -9.13 -0.64
N MET A 97 -21.17 -8.56 0.55
CA MET A 97 -22.29 -8.79 1.45
C MET A 97 -23.54 -8.01 1.00
N GLN A 98 -23.35 -6.78 0.54
CA GLN A 98 -24.46 -5.91 0.15
C GLN A 98 -24.01 -4.93 -0.93
N ARG A 99 -24.94 -4.57 -1.84
CA ARG A 99 -24.78 -3.46 -2.78
C ARG A 99 -25.91 -2.46 -2.57
N SER A 100 -25.59 -1.18 -2.54
CA SER A 100 -26.58 -0.10 -2.43
C SER A 100 -26.19 1.10 -3.27
N ARG A 101 -27.18 1.94 -3.59
CA ARG A 101 -26.97 3.23 -4.23
C ARG A 101 -27.23 4.33 -3.21
N ARG A 102 -26.31 5.29 -3.10
CA ARG A 102 -26.40 6.44 -2.17
C ARG A 102 -26.26 7.74 -2.94
N ARG A 103 -26.65 8.85 -2.31
CA ARG A 103 -26.38 10.20 -2.81
C ARG A 103 -25.45 10.94 -1.85
N CYS A 104 -24.45 11.62 -2.39
CA CYS A 104 -23.54 12.49 -1.64
C CYS A 104 -23.14 13.67 -2.53
N GLY A 105 -23.29 14.90 -2.02
CA GLY A 105 -22.92 16.12 -2.77
C GLY A 105 -23.58 16.23 -4.15
N GLY A 106 -24.82 15.75 -4.32
CA GLY A 106 -25.51 15.73 -5.61
C GLY A 106 -25.20 14.50 -6.49
N HIS A 107 -24.11 13.80 -6.27
CA HIS A 107 -23.68 12.63 -7.06
C HIS A 107 -24.32 11.33 -6.58
N SER A 108 -24.47 10.37 -7.50
CA SER A 108 -24.89 9.00 -7.17
C SER A 108 -23.67 8.10 -6.97
N LEU A 109 -23.63 7.40 -5.85
CA LEU A 109 -22.56 6.48 -5.46
C LEU A 109 -23.07 5.05 -5.45
N HIS A 110 -22.26 4.12 -5.95
CA HIS A 110 -22.45 2.69 -5.78
C HIS A 110 -21.60 2.22 -4.61
N VAL A 111 -22.23 1.72 -3.56
CA VAL A 111 -21.58 1.28 -2.33
C VAL A 111 -21.64 -0.25 -2.27
N ALA A 112 -20.49 -0.89 -2.17
CA ALA A 112 -20.38 -2.32 -1.93
C ALA A 112 -19.84 -2.56 -0.51
N HIS A 113 -20.58 -3.33 0.30
CA HIS A 113 -20.09 -3.81 1.59
C HIS A 113 -19.33 -5.10 1.34
N VAL A 114 -18.04 -5.09 1.59
CA VAL A 114 -17.13 -6.18 1.26
C VAL A 114 -16.57 -6.78 2.53
N LYS A 115 -16.71 -8.10 2.68
CA LYS A 115 -15.96 -8.89 3.66
C LYS A 115 -14.71 -9.43 2.97
N LEU A 116 -13.55 -9.09 3.49
CA LEU A 116 -12.28 -9.67 3.06
C LEU A 116 -12.08 -11.01 3.78
N GLY A 117 -11.59 -12.02 3.05
CA GLY A 117 -11.42 -13.39 3.53
C GLY A 117 -9.97 -13.78 3.78
#